data_AF-A0A7G2K0Y5-F1
#
_entry.id   AF-A0A7G2K0Y5-F1
#
_cell.length_a   1.000
_cell.length_b   1.000
_cell.length_c   1.000
_cell.angle_alpha   90.00
_cell.angle_beta   90.00
_cell.angle_gamma   90.00
#
_symmetry.space_group_name_H-M   'P 1'
#
loop_
_entity.id
_entity.type
_entity.pdbx_description
1 polymer ?
#
loop_
_entity_poly.entity_id
_entity_poly.type
_entity_poly.pdbx_seq_one_letter_code
_entity_poly.pdbx_strand_id
1 'polypeptide(L)' 'MRKIKDIEQGILTDCRQIPSPHFDKRPNPQDISLLVIHYISLPPEQFGGGYVDDFFQG' A
#
# COMPACT_ATOMS: atom_id res chain seq x y z
N MET A 1 20.18 6.75 -14.26
CA MET A 1 19.19 7.56 -13.53
C MET A 1 17.85 6.84 -13.59
N ARG A 2 17.32 6.39 -12.45
CA ARG A 2 16.08 5.60 -12.36
C ARG A 2 14.90 6.57 -12.55
N LYS A 3 13.99 6.29 -13.49
CA LYS A 3 12.76 7.06 -13.67
C LYS A 3 12.03 7.10 -12.32
N ILE A 4 11.77 8.30 -11.82
CA ILE A 4 10.82 8.51 -10.72
C ILE A 4 9.47 8.02 -11.28
N LYS A 5 8.86 7.05 -10.62
CA LYS A 5 7.52 6.59 -10.98
C LYS A 5 6.54 7.75 -10.73
N ASP A 6 5.69 8.03 -11.70
CA ASP A 6 4.75 9.14 -11.60
C ASP A 6 3.69 8.85 -10.52
N ILE A 7 3.43 9.85 -9.69
CA ILE A 7 2.35 9.83 -8.68
C ILE A 7 1.30 10.83 -9.14
N GLU A 8 0.10 10.34 -9.46
CA GLU A 8 -1.02 11.15 -9.93
C GLU A 8 -2.18 11.04 -8.95
N GLN A 9 -2.64 12.17 -8.40
CA GLN A 9 -3.73 12.21 -7.42
C GLN A 9 -3.55 11.26 -6.22
N GLY A 10 -2.29 11.04 -5.79
CA GLY A 10 -1.96 10.12 -4.69
C GLY A 10 -1.82 8.65 -5.11
N ILE A 11 -1.94 8.32 -6.39
CA ILE A 11 -1.80 6.97 -6.94
C ILE A 11 -0.47 6.82 -7.66
N LEU A 12 0.26 5.74 -7.36
CA LEU A 12 1.46 5.36 -8.09
C LEU A 12 1.07 4.65 -9.39
N THR A 13 1.52 5.15 -10.54
CA THR A 13 1.06 4.72 -11.87
C THR A 13 1.58 3.36 -12.31
N ASP A 14 2.80 2.99 -11.90
CA ASP A 14 3.47 1.74 -12.30
C ASP A 14 3.45 0.71 -11.16
N CYS A 15 2.26 0.38 -10.66
CA CYS A 15 2.04 -0.73 -9.74
C CYS A 15 0.61 -1.31 -9.85
N ARG A 16 0.45 -2.57 -9.43
CA ARG A 16 -0.86 -3.22 -9.34
C ARG A 16 -1.68 -2.56 -8.22
N GLN A 17 -2.83 -2.01 -8.57
CA GLN A 17 -3.76 -1.36 -7.63
C GLN A 17 -4.81 -2.34 -7.15
N ILE A 18 -4.98 -2.46 -5.84
CA ILE A 18 -6.04 -3.24 -5.19
C ILE A 18 -6.68 -2.37 -4.13
N PRO A 19 -7.92 -1.89 -4.31
CA PRO A 19 -8.56 -1.02 -3.34
C PRO A 19 -8.94 -1.80 -2.08
N SER A 20 -8.54 -1.27 -0.92
CA SER A 20 -8.96 -1.76 0.40
C SER A 20 -10.10 -0.88 0.92
N PRO A 21 -11.12 -1.44 1.58
CA PRO A 21 -12.12 -0.64 2.29
C PRO A 21 -11.59 -0.06 3.62
N HIS A 22 -10.42 -0.52 4.09
CA HIS A 22 -9.88 -0.20 5.41
C HIS A 22 -8.97 1.03 5.38
N PHE A 23 -9.57 2.21 5.17
CA PHE A 23 -8.89 3.49 5.27
C PHE A 23 -9.84 4.58 5.76
N ASP A 24 -9.29 5.69 6.23
CA ASP A 24 -10.05 6.86 6.63
C ASP A 24 -9.32 8.17 6.27
N LYS A 25 -9.93 9.30 6.63
CA LYS A 25 -9.34 10.63 6.42
C LYS A 25 -8.43 10.97 7.59
N ARG A 26 -7.22 11.44 7.28
CA ARG A 26 -6.34 12.05 8.28
C ARG A 26 -7.03 13.28 8.91
N PRO A 27 -6.93 13.48 10.24
CA PRO A 27 -7.40 14.70 10.89
C PRO A 27 -6.75 15.98 10.33
N ASN A 28 -5.45 15.91 10.00
CA ASN A 28 -4.72 16.96 9.30
C ASN A 28 -4.09 16.38 8.01
N PRO A 29 -4.58 16.75 6.81
CA PRO A 29 -4.03 16.25 5.55
C PRO A 29 -2.59 16.69 5.26
N GLN A 30 -2.09 17.76 5.91
CA GLN A 30 -0.74 18.30 5.68
C GLN A 30 0.33 17.66 6.57
N ASP A 31 -0.05 16.84 7.57
CA ASP A 31 0.87 16.27 8.55
C ASP A 31 1.36 14.87 8.15
N ILE A 32 1.93 14.76 6.94
CA ILE A 32 2.58 13.52 6.47
C ILE A 32 4.08 13.72 6.56
N SER A 33 4.70 13.16 7.60
CA SER A 33 6.12 13.38 7.92
C SER A 33 6.90 12.10 8.26
N LEU A 34 6.22 10.95 8.32
CA LEU A 34 6.80 9.67 8.75
C LEU A 34 6.57 8.57 7.72
N LEU A 35 7.61 7.78 7.44
CA LEU A 35 7.53 6.52 6.70
C LEU A 35 7.69 5.36 7.67
N VAL A 36 6.76 4.40 7.64
CA VAL A 36 6.84 3.15 8.40
C VAL A 36 7.00 1.99 7.41
N ILE A 37 7.97 1.12 7.65
CA ILE A 37 8.23 -0.06 6.81
C ILE A 37 7.71 -1.29 7.55
N HIS A 38 6.82 -2.05 6.90
CA HIS A 38 6.27 -3.30 7.41
C HIS A 38 6.76 -4.51 6.61
N TYR A 39 6.68 -5.68 7.23
CA TYR A 39 6.92 -6.98 6.62
C TYR A 39 5.72 -7.89 6.92
N ILE A 40 5.21 -8.59 5.91
CA ILE A 40 4.07 -9.48 6.03
C ILE A 40 4.22 -10.70 5.11
N SER A 41 3.85 -11.86 5.62
CA SER A 41 3.71 -13.12 4.90
C SER A 41 2.48 -13.85 5.44
N LEU A 42 1.66 -14.40 4.54
CA LEU A 42 0.44 -15.11 4.89
C LEU A 42 0.33 -16.36 4.00
N PRO A 43 0.25 -17.57 4.59
CA PRO A 43 0.61 -17.89 5.98
C PRO A 43 2.06 -17.44 6.33
N PRO A 44 2.45 -17.42 7.62
CA PRO A 44 3.77 -16.96 8.02
C PRO A 44 4.90 -17.65 7.25
N GLU A 45 5.86 -16.85 6.77
CA GLU A 45 7.02 -17.23 5.95
C GLU A 45 6.66 -17.91 4.61
N GLN A 46 5.45 -17.71 4.11
CA GLN A 46 5.00 -18.18 2.80
C GLN A 46 4.61 -17.00 1.90
N PHE A 47 4.87 -17.12 0.60
CA PHE A 47 4.71 -16.03 -0.37
C PHE A 47 3.99 -16.48 -1.64
N GLY A 48 3.30 -15.54 -2.30
CA GLY A 48 2.69 -15.74 -3.62
C GLY A 48 1.27 -16.32 -3.62
N GLY A 49 0.66 -16.59 -2.47
CA GLY A 49 -0.66 -17.24 -2.36
C GLY A 49 -1.89 -16.32 -2.48
N GLY A 50 -1.73 -15.02 -2.70
CA GLY A 50 -2.85 -14.05 -2.77
C GLY A 50 -3.41 -13.60 -1.42
N TYR A 51 -3.15 -14.33 -0.33
CA TYR A 51 -3.71 -14.06 1.00
C TYR A 51 -3.42 -12.67 1.59
N VAL A 52 -2.35 -12.00 1.14
CA VAL A 52 -2.07 -10.62 1.54
C VAL A 52 -3.10 -9.68 0.92
N ASP A 53 -3.48 -9.89 -0.34
CA ASP A 53 -4.52 -9.09 -0.99
C ASP A 53 -5.85 -9.29 -0.26
N ASP A 54 -6.24 -10.55 -0.02
CA ASP A 54 -7.48 -10.92 0.67
C ASP A 54 -7.55 -10.26 2.06
N PHE A 55 -6.47 -10.33 2.84
CA PHE A 55 -6.41 -9.74 4.17
C PHE A 55 -6.68 -8.23 4.17
N PHE A 56 -6.18 -7.49 3.16
CA PHE A 56 -6.43 -6.06 3.06
C PHE A 56 -7.78 -5.73 2.41
N GLN A 57 -8.42 -6.66 1.72
CA GLN A 57 -9.75 -6.48 1.13
C GLN A 57 -10.89 -6.72 2.14
N GLY A 58 -10.64 -7.49 3.20
CA GLY A 58 -11.60 -7.80 4.26
C GLY A 58 -12.32 -9.12 4.04
#